data_AF-A0A7S2DYP8-F1
#
_entry.id   AF-A0A7S2DYP8-F1
#
_cell.length_a   1.000
_cell.length_b   1.000
_cell.length_c   1.000
_cell.angle_alpha   90.00
_cell.angle_beta   90.00
_cell.angle_gamma   90.00
#
_symmetry.space_group_name_H-M   'P 1'
#
loop_
_entity.id
_entity.type
_entity.pdbx_description
1 polymer ?
#
loop_
_entity_poly.entity_id
_entity_poly.type
_entity_poly.pdbx_seq_one_letter_code
_entity_poly.pdbx_strand_id
1 'polypeptide(L)'
;AYGLSLEIWNDYFPNAHIWGVDIGFARLVKKRLLPKQRIHLVEADSTDCSKVSALGFADASMDVIIDDGPHWTEANEGLLSCMWHALRPNGLYFIEDVQTGTGNDRKQRRFEPGVPI
;
A
#
# COMPACT_ATOMS: atom_id res chain seq x y z
N ALA A 1 -7.77 -2.07 -5.94
CA ALA A 1 -7.29 -1.63 -7.28
C ALA A 1 -7.23 -2.77 -8.33
N TYR A 2 -6.82 -2.51 -9.58
CA TYR A 2 -6.62 -3.54 -10.63
C TYR A 2 -5.25 -4.25 -10.57
N GLY A 3 -4.34 -3.83 -9.69
CA GLY A 3 -3.04 -4.48 -9.46
C GLY A 3 -2.06 -4.40 -10.63
N LEU A 4 -2.18 -3.41 -11.52
CA LEU A 4 -1.30 -3.24 -12.68
C LEU A 4 0.12 -2.85 -12.29
N SER A 5 0.28 -2.00 -11.27
CA SER A 5 1.60 -1.60 -10.73
C SER A 5 2.41 -2.80 -10.25
N LEU A 6 1.76 -3.78 -9.60
CA LEU A 6 2.41 -5.02 -9.16
C LEU A 6 2.98 -5.84 -10.33
N GLU A 7 2.31 -5.84 -11.49
CA GLU A 7 2.83 -6.50 -12.69
C GLU A 7 4.05 -5.78 -13.25
N ILE A 8 3.97 -4.44 -13.34
CA ILE A 8 5.07 -3.60 -13.82
C ILE A 8 6.31 -3.80 -12.95
N TRP A 9 6.17 -3.75 -11.62
CA TRP A 9 7.31 -3.93 -10.72
C TRP A 9 7.88 -5.34 -10.74
N ASN A 10 7.03 -6.36 -10.87
CA ASN A 10 7.48 -7.74 -11.06
C ASN A 10 8.34 -7.87 -12.33
N ASP A 11 7.92 -7.25 -13.44
CA ASP A 11 8.61 -7.39 -14.72
C ASP A 11 9.87 -6.51 -14.80
N TYR A 12 9.84 -5.32 -14.22
CA TYR A 12 10.97 -4.38 -14.20
C TYR A 12 12.11 -4.84 -13.27
N PHE A 13 11.77 -5.38 -12.08
CA PHE A 13 12.75 -5.91 -11.13
C PHE A 13 12.69 -7.44 -11.09
N PRO A 14 13.49 -8.14 -11.91
CA PRO A 14 13.34 -9.59 -12.11
C PRO A 14 13.67 -10.43 -10.88
N ASN A 15 14.40 -9.87 -9.91
CA ASN A 15 14.81 -10.55 -8.68
C ASN A 15 14.07 -10.05 -7.43
N ALA A 16 13.22 -9.01 -7.55
CA ALA A 16 12.54 -8.45 -6.40
C ALA A 16 11.33 -9.31 -6.01
N HIS A 17 11.09 -9.42 -4.70
CA HIS A 17 9.83 -9.89 -4.15
C HIS A 17 8.91 -8.68 -3.99
N ILE A 18 7.73 -8.73 -4.59
CA ILE A 18 6.77 -7.63 -4.62
C ILE A 18 5.63 -7.94 -3.69
N TRP A 19 5.41 -7.10 -2.69
CA TRP A 19 4.31 -7.20 -1.74
C TRP A 19 3.25 -6.17 -2.08
N GLY A 20 2.05 -6.63 -2.42
CA GLY A 20 0.88 -5.77 -2.62
C GLY A 20 -0.02 -5.83 -1.40
N VAL A 21 -0.28 -4.68 -0.77
CA VAL A 21 -1.21 -4.55 0.36
C VAL A 21 -2.42 -3.74 -0.12
N ASP A 22 -3.63 -4.29 0.04
CA ASP A 22 -4.88 -3.62 -0.32
C ASP A 22 -5.97 -4.12 0.66
N ILE A 23 -7.02 -3.34 0.91
CA ILE A 23 -8.17 -3.79 1.72
C ILE A 23 -8.87 -4.99 1.08
N GLY A 24 -8.70 -5.20 -0.22
CA GLY A 24 -9.15 -6.40 -0.91
C GLY A 24 -8.73 -6.47 -2.37
N PHE A 25 -8.45 -7.69 -2.84
CA PHE A 25 -8.13 -7.92 -4.26
C PHE A 25 -9.31 -8.56 -4.99
N ALA A 26 -9.68 -7.97 -6.13
CA ALA A 26 -10.67 -8.56 -7.02
C ALA A 26 -10.24 -9.96 -7.49
N ARG A 27 -11.20 -10.87 -7.69
CA ARG A 27 -10.92 -12.28 -8.08
C ARG A 27 -10.04 -12.40 -9.32
N LEU A 28 -10.27 -11.54 -10.31
CA LEU A 28 -9.46 -11.52 -11.55
C LEU A 28 -8.01 -11.12 -11.29
N VAL A 29 -7.79 -10.17 -10.37
CA VAL A 29 -6.44 -9.75 -9.94
C VAL A 29 -5.74 -10.92 -9.24
N LYS A 30 -6.40 -11.57 -8.26
CA LYS A 30 -5.86 -12.76 -7.59
C LYS A 30 -5.51 -13.87 -8.60
N LYS A 31 -6.40 -14.18 -9.54
CA LYS A 31 -6.17 -15.19 -10.59
C LYS A 31 -4.93 -14.89 -11.44
N ARG A 32 -4.70 -13.60 -11.76
CA ARG A 32 -3.58 -13.16 -12.59
C ARG A 32 -2.26 -13.11 -11.84
N LEU A 33 -2.27 -12.68 -10.58
CA LEU A 33 -1.06 -12.38 -9.82
C LEU A 33 -0.59 -13.52 -8.92
N LEU A 34 -1.48 -14.30 -8.29
CA LEU A 34 -1.08 -15.38 -7.38
C LEU A 34 -0.23 -16.49 -8.03
N PRO A 35 -0.34 -16.80 -9.34
CA PRO A 35 0.58 -17.73 -9.99
C PRO A 35 2.03 -17.20 -10.12
N LYS A 36 2.27 -15.90 -9.96
CA LYS A 36 3.61 -15.31 -10.05
C LYS A 36 4.33 -15.47 -8.71
N GLN A 37 5.36 -16.32 -8.68
CA GLN A 37 6.06 -16.72 -7.45
C GLN A 37 6.66 -15.57 -6.62
N ARG A 38 6.93 -14.42 -7.25
CA ARG A 38 7.52 -13.24 -6.59
C ARG A 38 6.50 -12.21 -6.13
N ILE A 39 5.21 -12.39 -6.42
CA ILE A 39 4.15 -11.48 -5.97
C ILE A 39 3.44 -12.08 -4.76
N HIS A 40 3.38 -11.30 -3.68
CA HIS A 40 2.69 -11.62 -2.44
C HIS A 40 1.53 -10.65 -2.28
N LEU A 41 0.30 -11.15 -2.19
CA LEU A 41 -0.89 -10.33 -1.98
C LEU A 41 -1.34 -10.46 -0.54
N VAL A 42 -1.49 -9.32 0.14
CA VAL A 42 -1.84 -9.26 1.56
C VAL A 42 -3.05 -8.35 1.74
N GLU A 43 -4.12 -8.88 2.33
CA GLU A 43 -5.34 -8.12 2.56
C GLU A 43 -5.28 -7.45 3.94
N ALA A 44 -5.11 -6.13 3.95
CA ALA A 44 -5.07 -5.32 5.16
C ALA A 44 -5.45 -3.86 4.85
N ASP A 45 -5.98 -3.18 5.85
CA ASP A 45 -6.26 -1.75 5.78
C ASP A 45 -4.98 -0.99 6.14
N SER A 46 -4.40 -0.29 5.16
CA SER A 46 -3.17 0.48 5.35
C SER A 46 -3.35 1.69 6.28
N THR A 47 -4.59 2.10 6.55
CA THR A 47 -4.90 3.18 7.50
C THR A 47 -4.95 2.69 8.95
N ASP A 48 -4.93 1.37 9.17
CA ASP A 48 -4.93 0.75 10.50
C ASP A 48 -3.53 0.19 10.79
N CYS A 49 -2.74 0.96 11.54
CA CYS A 49 -1.39 0.58 11.92
C CYS A 49 -1.31 -0.80 12.58
N SER A 50 -2.34 -1.20 13.34
CA SER A 50 -2.34 -2.51 14.00
C SER A 50 -2.41 -3.66 13.00
N LYS A 51 -3.18 -3.49 11.92
CA LYS A 51 -3.26 -4.47 10.82
C LYS A 51 -1.97 -4.48 9.99
N VAL A 52 -1.38 -3.31 9.76
CA VAL A 52 -0.09 -3.18 9.06
C VAL A 52 1.03 -3.85 9.86
N SER A 53 1.11 -3.62 11.17
CA SER A 53 2.09 -4.29 12.03
C SER A 53 1.89 -5.81 12.09
N ALA A 54 0.63 -6.27 12.05
CA ALA A 54 0.32 -7.70 12.03
C ALA A 54 0.81 -8.42 10.75
N LEU A 55 1.20 -7.69 9.70
CA LEU A 55 1.83 -8.26 8.51
C LEU A 55 3.22 -8.84 8.81
N GLY A 56 3.86 -8.42 9.91
CA GLY A 56 5.09 -9.03 10.40
C GLY A 56 6.33 -8.76 9.55
N PHE A 57 6.36 -7.64 8.82
CA PHE A 57 7.58 -7.20 8.15
C PHE A 57 8.68 -6.92 9.17
N ALA A 58 9.84 -7.54 8.95
CA ALA A 58 11.00 -7.39 9.83
C ALA A 58 11.64 -6.01 9.66
N ASP A 59 12.40 -5.59 10.67
CA ASP A 59 13.19 -4.37 10.60
C ASP A 59 14.11 -4.41 9.37
N ALA A 60 14.16 -3.30 8.64
CA ALA A 60 14.99 -3.11 7.45
C ALA A 60 14.81 -4.19 6.36
N SER A 61 13.62 -4.82 6.27
CA SER A 61 13.36 -5.87 5.27
C SER A 61 12.94 -5.36 3.88
N MET A 62 12.68 -4.07 3.73
CA MET A 62 12.18 -3.46 2.50
C MET A 62 13.23 -2.53 1.87
N ASP A 63 13.56 -2.79 0.60
CA ASP A 63 14.42 -1.92 -0.20
C ASP A 63 13.69 -0.65 -0.68
N VAL A 64 12.41 -0.80 -1.03
CA VAL A 64 11.54 0.25 -1.56
C VAL A 64 10.15 0.08 -0.97
N ILE A 65 9.53 1.19 -0.56
CA ILE A 65 8.13 1.26 -0.16
C ILE A 65 7.44 2.32 -1.01
N ILE A 66 6.25 2.01 -1.52
CA ILE A 66 5.42 2.92 -2.31
C ILE A 66 4.05 2.99 -1.64
N ASP A 67 3.67 4.18 -1.20
CA ASP A 67 2.35 4.49 -0.67
C ASP A 67 1.49 5.13 -1.77
N ASP A 68 0.67 4.28 -2.40
CA ASP A 68 -0.39 4.60 -3.37
C ASP A 68 -1.76 4.30 -2.73
N GLY A 69 -1.89 4.70 -1.45
CA GLY A 69 -3.05 4.45 -0.61
C GLY A 69 -4.21 5.43 -0.85
N PRO A 70 -4.98 5.81 0.19
CA PRO A 70 -6.15 6.68 0.01
C PRO A 70 -5.88 8.16 -0.32
N HIS A 71 -4.61 8.59 -0.36
CA HIS A 71 -4.13 9.93 -0.77
C HIS A 71 -4.58 11.14 0.07
N TRP A 72 -5.07 10.94 1.29
CA TRP A 72 -5.23 12.02 2.27
C TRP A 72 -4.08 12.01 3.27
N THR A 73 -3.71 13.22 3.70
CA THR A 73 -2.50 13.49 4.48
C THR A 73 -2.36 12.57 5.70
N GLU A 74 -3.42 12.40 6.49
CA GLU A 74 -3.36 11.60 7.71
C GLU A 74 -3.13 10.10 7.45
N ALA A 75 -3.60 9.55 6.32
CA ALA A 75 -3.32 8.15 5.96
C ALA A 75 -1.87 7.98 5.55
N ASN A 76 -1.34 8.91 4.75
CA ASN A 76 0.05 8.84 4.30
C ASN A 76 1.03 8.98 5.47
N GLU A 77 0.82 9.96 6.35
CA GLU A 77 1.62 10.14 7.57
C GLU A 77 1.54 8.92 8.50
N GLY A 78 0.33 8.35 8.64
CA GLY A 78 0.09 7.14 9.41
C GLY A 78 0.87 5.95 8.88
N LEU A 79 0.73 5.63 7.58
CA LEU A 79 1.41 4.50 6.97
C LEU A 79 2.93 4.67 6.99
N LEU A 80 3.43 5.87 6.72
CA LEU A 80 4.86 6.19 6.85
C LEU A 80 5.36 5.84 8.24
N SER A 81 4.67 6.30 9.29
CA SER A 81 5.05 6.04 10.68
C SER A 81 5.03 4.55 11.02
N CYS A 82 4.06 3.80 10.50
CA CYS A 82 3.89 2.37 10.77
C CYS A 82 4.87 1.47 10.02
N MET A 83 5.37 1.92 8.87
CA MET A 83 6.23 1.12 7.99
C MET A 83 7.69 1.58 7.98
N TRP A 84 8.02 2.68 8.68
CA TRP A 84 9.36 3.24 8.68
C TRP A 84 10.43 2.25 9.15
N HIS A 85 10.11 1.41 10.14
CA HIS A 85 11.04 0.39 10.65
C HIS A 85 11.41 -0.66 9.60
N ALA A 86 10.48 -0.99 8.70
CA ALA A 86 10.69 -1.99 7.66
C ALA A 86 11.60 -1.48 6.53
N LEU A 87 11.71 -0.15 6.34
CA LEU A 87 12.59 0.42 5.33
C LEU A 87 14.06 0.27 5.74
N ARG A 88 14.87 -0.34 4.88
CA ARG A 88 16.31 -0.47 5.15
C ARG A 88 17.03 0.88 5.12
N PRO A 89 18.21 1.01 5.77
CA PRO A 89 19.09 2.16 5.55
C PRO A 89 19.40 2.36 4.06
N ASN A 90 19.27 3.60 3.57
CA ASN A 90 19.36 3.95 2.15
C ASN A 90 18.27 3.35 1.25
N GLY A 91 17.20 2.81 1.83
CA GLY A 91 15.98 2.45 1.10
C GLY A 91 15.23 3.70 0.62
N LEU A 92 14.30 3.49 -0.30
CA LEU A 92 13.49 4.57 -0.88
C LEU A 92 12.03 4.43 -0.43
N TYR A 93 11.46 5.53 0.07
CA TYR A 93 10.04 5.64 0.38
C TYR A 93 9.41 6.66 -0.57
N PHE A 94 8.40 6.24 -1.30
CA PHE A 94 7.63 7.09 -2.21
C PHE A 94 6.20 7.23 -1.68
N ILE A 95 5.67 8.45 -1.69
CA ILE A 95 4.25 8.74 -1.45
C ILE A 95 3.69 9.30 -2.76
N GLU A 96 2.68 8.66 -3.32
CA GLU A 96 2.03 9.07 -4.56
C GLU A 96 0.85 10.03 -4.29
N ASP A 97 0.58 10.91 -5.25
CA ASP A 97 -0.54 11.85 -5.23
C ASP A 97 -0.63 12.73 -3.97
N VAL A 98 0.53 13.15 -3.44
CA VAL A 98 0.62 14.12 -2.34
C VAL A 98 -0.08 15.42 -2.75
N GLN A 99 -1.07 15.84 -1.96
CA GLN A 99 -1.82 17.06 -2.22
C GLN A 99 -0.94 18.31 -2.07
N THR A 100 -1.01 19.22 -3.05
CA THR A 100 -0.18 20.44 -3.08
C THR A 100 -0.99 21.74 -2.94
N GLY A 101 -2.21 21.71 -2.39
CA GLY A 101 -3.09 22.89 -2.27
C GLY A 101 -4.23 22.74 -1.25
N THR A 102 -5.10 23.76 -1.11
CA THR A 102 -6.20 23.81 -0.11
C THR A 102 -7.38 22.87 -0.40
N GLY A 103 -7.12 21.76 -1.11
CA GLY A 103 -8.11 20.85 -1.67
C GLY A 103 -8.79 19.95 -0.66
N ASN A 104 -9.29 20.49 0.45
CA ASN A 104 -10.19 19.86 1.43
C ASN A 104 -10.05 18.32 1.56
N ASP A 105 -9.15 17.86 2.43
CA ASP A 105 -8.93 16.44 2.82
C ASP A 105 -10.25 15.65 3.02
N ARG A 106 -11.34 16.34 3.35
CA ARG A 106 -12.67 15.78 3.57
C ARG A 106 -13.34 15.18 2.32
N LYS A 107 -12.95 15.53 1.08
CA LYS A 107 -13.62 14.99 -0.12
C LYS A 107 -13.27 13.52 -0.39
N GLN A 108 -12.13 13.02 0.10
CA GLN A 108 -11.72 11.62 -0.08
C GLN A 108 -12.18 10.70 1.05
N ARG A 109 -12.72 11.24 2.17
CA ARG A 109 -13.40 10.46 3.23
C ARG A 109 -14.73 9.80 2.76
N ARG A 110 -15.12 9.93 1.49
CA ARG A 110 -16.36 9.36 0.96
C ARG A 110 -16.18 7.89 0.56
N PHE A 111 -16.19 7.02 1.57
CA PHE A 111 -17.11 5.89 1.55
C PHE A 111 -18.32 6.34 2.38
N GLU A 112 -19.45 6.68 1.74
CA GLU A 112 -20.72 6.87 2.46
C GLU A 112 -21.74 5.81 2.04
N PRO A 113 -21.72 4.62 2.66
CA PRO A 113 -22.94 3.87 2.88
C PRO A 113 -23.63 4.43 4.13
N GLY A 114 -24.60 5.32 3.92
CA GLY A 114 -25.75 5.48 4.81
C GLY A 114 -25.50 5.96 6.25
N VAL A 115 -24.98 7.18 6.41
CA VAL A 115 -25.39 7.99 7.56
C VAL A 115 -26.94 8.04 7.56
N PRO A 116 -27.68 7.60 8.61
CA PRO A 116 -27.32 7.59 10.03
C PRO A 116 -27.35 6.22 10.75
N ILE A 117 -26.80 6.28 11.97
CA ILE A 117 -26.59 5.26 13.04
C ILE A 117 -27.53 4.05 13.10
#